data_AF-A0A7V7X4Z8-F1
#
_entry.id   AF-A0A7V7X4Z8-F1
#
_cell.length_a   1.000
_cell.length_b   1.000
_cell.length_c   1.000
_cell.angle_alpha   90.00
_cell.angle_beta   90.00
_cell.angle_gamma   90.00
#
_symmetry.space_group_name_H-M   'P 1'
#
loop_
_entity.id
_entity.type
_entity.pdbx_description
1 polymer ?
#
loop_
_entity_poly.entity_id
_entity_poly.type
_entity_poly.pdbx_seq_one_letter_code
_entity_poly.pdbx_strand_id
1 'polypeptide(L)'
;MSCMSLPLPTIIQGGMGVAISDWRLAKTVSQLGQLGVVSGTGISCVLTRRLMDGDLAGNLRRAIAHFSIPDAVQDILDRYFIPGGKPPNASYKSTPTSTVASSGFVDRLNVIANYIEVFLAKENHNGVVGINLLEKVQMPTLASLYGAMLSGVDYVLMGAGIPTQIAAILDKLSTHQPVSYRLDVQGAAPEDDVRVHFDPEKTFPGISKLAGKLKRPKFLPIISSSVLAQVLLKRSEGAVDGFVIEASTAGGHNAPPRGTMKLSREGEPVYGEKDTIGLDKIREFGLPFWLAGSYGHHAQLKKALEEGAAGIQVGTAFALCDESGMETELKKKALRQVLINQTRVFTNPIASPTGFPFKIAHVDGTISETNVYNA
;
A
#
# COMPACT_ATOMS: atom_id res chain seq x y z
N MET A 1 30.83 -14.06 -12.76
CA MET A 1 30.72 -12.90 -11.84
C MET A 1 29.62 -13.23 -10.84
N SER A 2 29.97 -13.42 -9.57
CA SER A 2 28.98 -13.67 -8.51
C SER A 2 28.12 -12.42 -8.36
N CYS A 3 26.83 -12.53 -8.66
CA CYS A 3 25.85 -11.48 -8.42
C CYS A 3 25.71 -11.36 -6.90
N MET A 4 26.48 -10.47 -6.27
CA MET A 4 26.27 -10.16 -4.85
C MET A 4 24.85 -9.63 -4.72
N SER A 5 23.96 -10.42 -4.12
CA SER A 5 22.60 -9.98 -3.81
C SER A 5 22.69 -8.75 -2.92
N LEU A 6 22.04 -7.65 -3.31
CA LEU A 6 21.91 -6.47 -2.45
C LEU A 6 21.43 -6.89 -1.05
N PRO A 7 22.03 -6.35 0.02
CA PRO A 7 21.59 -6.65 1.38
C PRO A 7 20.11 -6.29 1.54
N LEU A 8 19.39 -7.07 2.35
CA LEU A 8 18.00 -6.79 2.64
C LEU A 8 17.87 -5.45 3.38
N PRO A 9 16.82 -4.66 3.10
CA PRO A 9 16.58 -3.40 3.81
C PRO A 9 16.35 -3.69 5.29
N THR A 10 17.01 -2.96 6.19
CA THR A 10 16.78 -3.10 7.65
C THR A 10 15.59 -2.28 8.13
N ILE A 11 15.17 -1.29 7.35
CA ILE A 11 14.02 -0.44 7.61
C ILE A 11 13.14 -0.46 6.36
N ILE A 12 11.87 -0.74 6.58
CA ILE A 12 10.80 -0.56 5.59
C ILE A 12 9.94 0.62 6.07
N GLN A 13 9.85 1.67 5.26
CA GLN A 13 8.83 2.69 5.47
C GLN A 13 7.46 2.10 5.11
N GLY A 14 6.48 2.16 6.00
CA GLY A 14 5.16 1.53 5.80
C GLY A 14 4.32 2.26 4.75
N GLY A 15 3.59 1.56 3.89
CA GLY A 15 2.74 2.19 2.87
C GLY A 15 1.41 2.67 3.45
N MET A 16 1.32 3.95 3.80
CA MET A 16 0.25 4.52 4.61
C MET A 16 -0.79 5.24 3.76
N GLY A 17 -2.06 4.90 3.96
CA GLY A 17 -3.24 5.69 3.57
C GLY A 17 -3.29 6.16 2.12
N VAL A 18 -4.16 7.13 1.85
CA VAL A 18 -4.22 7.80 0.54
C VAL A 18 -3.20 8.94 0.55
N ALA A 19 -2.18 8.84 -0.30
CA ALA A 19 -1.14 9.86 -0.48
C ALA A 19 -0.31 10.27 0.76
N ILE A 20 -0.41 9.57 1.91
CA ILE A 20 0.50 9.81 3.05
C ILE A 20 1.90 9.29 2.70
N SER A 21 1.97 8.05 2.21
CA SER A 21 3.15 7.50 1.56
C SER A 21 3.14 7.78 0.07
N ASP A 22 3.40 9.04 -0.29
CA ASP A 22 3.58 9.41 -1.69
C ASP A 22 5.00 9.11 -2.19
N TRP A 23 5.22 9.35 -3.48
CA TRP A 23 6.50 9.13 -4.13
C TRP A 23 7.67 9.91 -3.52
N ARG A 24 7.44 11.05 -2.84
CA ARG A 24 8.52 11.86 -2.25
C ARG A 24 9.10 11.19 -1.03
N LEU A 25 8.24 10.72 -0.12
CA LEU A 25 8.66 9.96 1.05
C LEU A 25 9.36 8.67 0.64
N ALA A 26 8.74 7.91 -0.27
CA ALA A 26 9.31 6.65 -0.76
C ALA A 26 10.69 6.87 -1.42
N LYS A 27 10.82 7.88 -2.28
CA LYS A 27 12.10 8.25 -2.90
C LYS A 27 13.17 8.57 -1.87
N THR A 28 12.84 9.39 -0.89
CA THR A 28 13.78 9.85 0.15
C THR A 28 14.30 8.67 0.97
N VAL A 29 13.41 7.77 1.41
CA VAL A 29 13.80 6.56 2.14
C VAL A 29 14.65 5.63 1.27
N SER A 30 14.30 5.50 -0.02
CA SER A 30 15.04 4.68 -0.99
C SER A 30 16.46 5.20 -1.24
N GLN A 31 16.62 6.52 -1.34
CA GLN A 31 17.92 7.17 -1.50
C GLN A 31 18.82 7.02 -0.27
N LEU A 32 18.23 6.84 0.92
CA LEU A 32 18.93 6.52 2.16
C LEU A 32 19.27 5.02 2.31
N GLY A 33 19.05 4.22 1.26
CA GLY A 33 19.43 2.81 1.21
C GLY A 33 18.46 1.86 1.92
N GLN A 34 17.27 2.35 2.29
CA GLN A 34 16.22 1.55 2.92
C GLN A 34 15.04 1.33 1.95
N LEU A 35 14.03 0.55 2.32
CA LEU A 35 12.89 0.32 1.45
C LEU A 35 11.85 1.43 1.61
N GLY A 36 11.80 2.33 0.64
CA GLY A 36 10.71 3.29 0.48
C GLY A 36 9.49 2.63 -0.17
N VAL A 37 8.29 2.89 0.34
CA VAL A 37 7.06 2.24 -0.12
C VAL A 37 6.00 3.27 -0.42
N VAL A 38 5.53 3.32 -1.67
CA VAL A 38 4.37 4.13 -2.06
C VAL A 38 3.07 3.41 -1.68
N SER A 39 2.02 4.16 -1.36
CA SER A 39 0.69 3.57 -1.17
C SER A 39 -0.12 3.60 -2.46
N GLY A 40 -0.56 2.43 -2.93
CA GLY A 40 -1.46 2.34 -4.09
C GLY A 40 -2.93 2.63 -3.76
N THR A 41 -3.25 2.90 -2.48
CA THR A 41 -4.64 3.11 -2.04
C THR A 41 -5.23 4.39 -2.63
N GLY A 42 -6.28 4.25 -3.44
CA GLY A 42 -7.00 5.40 -4.02
C GLY A 42 -6.16 6.25 -4.97
N ILE A 43 -5.05 5.72 -5.49
CA ILE A 43 -4.05 6.50 -6.21
C ILE A 43 -4.57 7.09 -7.53
N SER A 44 -5.53 6.45 -8.19
CA SER A 44 -6.22 7.02 -9.36
C SER A 44 -6.97 8.32 -9.03
N CYS A 45 -7.61 8.40 -7.87
CA CYS A 45 -8.25 9.63 -7.39
C CYS A 45 -7.20 10.71 -7.03
N VAL A 46 -6.06 10.30 -6.50
CA VAL A 46 -4.94 11.22 -6.23
C VAL A 46 -4.38 11.79 -7.53
N LEU A 47 -4.16 10.96 -8.54
CA LEU A 47 -3.69 11.37 -9.87
C LEU A 47 -4.63 12.40 -10.50
N THR A 48 -5.92 12.09 -10.61
CA THR A 48 -6.89 12.99 -11.26
C THR A 48 -6.98 14.33 -10.53
N ARG A 49 -6.96 14.34 -9.20
CA ARG A 49 -6.94 15.57 -8.39
C ARG A 49 -5.69 16.40 -8.61
N ARG A 50 -4.51 15.79 -8.53
CA ARG A 50 -3.23 16.50 -8.79
C ARG A 50 -3.14 17.05 -10.22
N LEU A 51 -3.73 16.38 -11.21
CA LEU A 51 -3.86 16.90 -12.58
C LEU A 51 -4.82 18.10 -12.66
N MET A 52 -5.95 18.05 -11.94
CA MET A 52 -6.90 19.17 -11.85
C MET A 52 -6.32 20.35 -11.06
N ASP A 53 -5.41 20.11 -10.12
CA ASP A 53 -4.60 21.14 -9.46
C ASP A 53 -3.47 21.67 -10.36
N GLY A 54 -3.38 21.14 -11.59
CA GLY A 54 -2.58 21.68 -12.67
C GLY A 54 -1.14 21.19 -12.72
N ASP A 55 -0.77 20.21 -11.89
CA ASP A 55 0.58 19.63 -11.86
C ASP A 55 1.65 20.72 -11.98
N LEU A 56 1.62 21.70 -11.06
CA LEU A 56 2.37 22.95 -11.19
C LEU A 56 3.89 22.73 -11.31
N ALA A 57 4.41 21.70 -10.64
CA ALA A 57 5.80 21.31 -10.72
C ALA A 57 6.13 20.42 -11.95
N GLY A 58 5.13 20.06 -12.75
CA GLY A 58 5.27 19.24 -13.95
C GLY A 58 5.68 17.79 -13.68
N ASN A 59 5.59 17.30 -12.44
CA ASN A 59 6.09 15.99 -12.06
C ASN A 59 5.27 14.88 -12.72
N LEU A 60 3.94 15.01 -12.72
CA LEU A 60 3.06 13.98 -13.26
C LEU A 60 3.19 13.91 -14.78
N ARG A 61 3.15 15.06 -15.45
CA ARG A 61 3.33 15.13 -16.91
C ARG A 61 4.71 14.64 -17.34
N ARG A 62 5.75 14.89 -16.55
CA ARG A 62 7.10 14.35 -16.79
C ARG A 62 7.14 12.83 -16.68
N ALA A 63 6.52 12.23 -15.68
CA ALA A 63 6.41 10.78 -15.57
C ALA A 63 5.59 10.18 -16.73
N ILE A 64 4.47 10.84 -17.08
CA ILE A 64 3.61 10.46 -18.21
C ILE A 64 4.38 10.45 -19.53
N ALA A 65 5.25 11.44 -19.77
CA ALA A 65 6.07 11.52 -20.99
C ALA A 65 7.05 10.34 -21.16
N HIS A 66 7.35 9.60 -20.09
CA HIS A 66 8.18 8.39 -20.14
C HIS A 66 7.36 7.11 -20.34
N PHE A 67 6.02 7.19 -20.29
CA PHE A 67 5.19 6.02 -20.50
C PHE A 67 5.24 5.59 -21.97
N SER A 68 5.48 4.29 -22.22
CA SER A 68 5.81 3.78 -23.55
C SER A 68 4.68 3.87 -24.59
N ILE A 69 3.46 4.21 -24.18
CA ILE A 69 2.29 4.32 -25.06
C ILE A 69 1.61 5.68 -24.84
N PRO A 70 2.05 6.73 -25.56
CA PRO A 70 1.54 8.09 -25.38
C PRO A 70 0.02 8.23 -25.59
N ASP A 71 -0.57 7.48 -26.53
CA ASP A 71 -2.02 7.54 -26.77
C ASP A 71 -2.84 7.03 -25.58
N ALA A 72 -2.24 6.20 -24.73
CA ALA A 72 -2.89 5.63 -23.56
C ALA A 72 -3.09 6.64 -22.42
N VAL A 73 -2.38 7.77 -22.45
CA VAL A 73 -2.42 8.81 -21.40
C VAL A 73 -3.15 10.07 -21.84
N GLN A 74 -3.30 10.29 -23.15
CA GLN A 74 -3.85 11.52 -23.71
C GLN A 74 -5.25 11.80 -23.20
N ASP A 75 -6.14 10.80 -23.21
CA ASP A 75 -7.52 11.01 -22.79
C ASP A 75 -7.68 11.21 -21.27
N ILE A 76 -6.71 10.76 -20.46
CA ILE A 76 -6.63 11.08 -19.02
C ILE A 76 -6.27 12.56 -18.86
N LEU A 77 -5.28 13.03 -19.61
CA LEU A 77 -4.89 14.45 -19.61
C LEU A 77 -6.03 15.35 -20.08
N ASP A 78 -6.67 15.02 -21.21
CA ASP A 78 -7.79 15.81 -21.75
C ASP A 78 -8.96 15.94 -20.76
N ARG A 79 -9.21 14.88 -19.97
CA ARG A 79 -10.30 14.88 -18.98
C ARG A 79 -9.96 15.67 -17.71
N TYR A 80 -8.72 15.55 -17.21
CA TYR A 80 -8.39 15.95 -15.85
C TYR A 80 -7.32 17.03 -15.72
N PHE A 81 -6.45 17.22 -16.71
CA PHE A 81 -5.41 18.24 -16.62
C PHE A 81 -6.00 19.65 -16.83
N ILE A 82 -5.74 20.54 -15.88
CA ILE A 82 -6.15 21.95 -15.96
C ILE A 82 -4.87 22.80 -15.89
N PRO A 83 -4.38 23.37 -17.00
CA PRO A 83 -3.20 24.24 -16.97
C PRO A 83 -3.35 25.38 -15.96
N GLY A 84 -2.39 25.52 -15.04
CA GLY A 84 -2.45 26.52 -13.95
C GLY A 84 -3.35 26.14 -12.77
N GLY A 85 -4.06 25.01 -12.85
CA GLY A 85 -4.90 24.46 -11.79
C GLY A 85 -6.33 24.98 -11.81
N LYS A 86 -7.23 24.22 -11.18
CA LYS A 86 -8.61 24.62 -10.97
C LYS A 86 -8.68 25.86 -10.05
N PRO A 87 -9.73 26.69 -10.18
CA PRO A 87 -10.01 27.73 -9.19
C PRO A 87 -10.18 27.14 -7.76
N PRO A 88 -9.84 27.88 -6.69
CA PRO A 88 -9.91 27.37 -5.32
C PRO A 88 -11.27 26.78 -4.95
N ASN A 89 -12.35 27.45 -5.34
CA ASN A 89 -13.73 27.05 -5.01
C ASN A 89 -14.37 26.08 -6.03
N ALA A 90 -13.65 25.71 -7.10
CA ALA A 90 -14.17 24.76 -8.07
C ALA A 90 -14.10 23.33 -7.51
N SER A 91 -15.18 22.58 -7.67
CA SER A 91 -15.24 21.16 -7.33
C SER A 91 -14.36 20.32 -8.25
N TYR A 92 -13.81 19.24 -7.72
CA TYR A 92 -13.12 18.23 -8.53
C TYR A 92 -14.13 17.45 -9.39
N LYS A 93 -13.74 17.14 -10.62
CA LYS A 93 -14.47 16.17 -11.44
C LYS A 93 -14.42 14.79 -10.77
N SER A 94 -15.50 14.03 -10.92
CA SER A 94 -15.55 12.67 -10.37
C SER A 94 -14.50 11.77 -11.03
N THR A 95 -13.89 10.91 -10.21
CA THR A 95 -12.99 9.85 -10.69
C THR A 95 -13.80 8.55 -10.75
N PRO A 96 -13.86 7.88 -11.90
CA PRO A 96 -14.61 6.63 -12.01
C PRO A 96 -13.98 5.57 -11.11
N THR A 97 -14.83 4.75 -10.50
CA THR A 97 -14.41 3.67 -9.60
C THR A 97 -14.31 2.35 -10.34
N SER A 98 -13.41 1.48 -9.89
CA SER A 98 -13.34 0.10 -10.36
C SER A 98 -14.60 -0.67 -9.98
N THR A 99 -15.06 -1.49 -10.90
CA THR A 99 -16.17 -2.44 -10.72
C THR A 99 -15.71 -3.85 -11.11
N VAL A 100 -16.57 -4.86 -10.91
CA VAL A 100 -16.28 -6.24 -11.33
C VAL A 100 -15.96 -6.33 -12.83
N ALA A 101 -16.69 -5.55 -13.64
CA ALA A 101 -16.47 -5.39 -15.08
C ALA A 101 -16.00 -3.96 -15.37
N SER A 102 -14.80 -3.62 -14.89
CA SER A 102 -14.22 -2.29 -15.09
C SER A 102 -14.08 -1.98 -16.59
N SER A 103 -14.31 -0.71 -16.94
CA SER A 103 -14.08 -0.27 -18.31
C SER A 103 -12.59 -0.15 -18.60
N GLY A 104 -12.18 -0.27 -19.87
CA GLY A 104 -10.78 -0.11 -20.26
C GLY A 104 -10.19 1.25 -19.87
N PHE A 105 -11.02 2.30 -19.74
CA PHE A 105 -10.59 3.59 -19.19
C PHE A 105 -10.17 3.50 -17.72
N VAL A 106 -10.98 2.82 -16.89
CA VAL A 106 -10.72 2.70 -15.45
C VAL A 106 -9.47 1.87 -15.18
N ASP A 107 -9.30 0.76 -15.90
CA ASP A 107 -8.10 -0.07 -15.78
C ASP A 107 -6.86 0.72 -16.20
N ARG A 108 -6.93 1.43 -17.33
CA ARG A 108 -5.83 2.27 -17.80
C ARG A 108 -5.51 3.40 -16.80
N LEU A 109 -6.51 4.07 -16.24
CA LEU A 109 -6.30 5.10 -15.23
C LEU A 109 -5.59 4.55 -13.98
N ASN A 110 -5.96 3.36 -13.51
CA ASN A 110 -5.29 2.73 -12.37
C ASN A 110 -3.85 2.32 -12.72
N VAL A 111 -3.60 1.77 -13.91
CA VAL A 111 -2.25 1.42 -14.36
C VAL A 111 -1.37 2.66 -14.39
N ILE A 112 -1.83 3.73 -15.05
CA ILE A 112 -1.08 4.98 -15.20
C ILE A 112 -0.82 5.64 -13.83
N ALA A 113 -1.80 5.66 -12.93
CA ALA A 113 -1.63 6.24 -11.60
C ALA A 113 -0.55 5.52 -10.77
N ASN A 114 -0.56 4.18 -10.78
CA ASN A 114 0.46 3.41 -10.06
C ASN A 114 1.83 3.47 -10.75
N TYR A 115 1.85 3.50 -12.08
CA TYR A 115 3.08 3.73 -12.85
C TYR A 115 3.73 5.05 -12.46
N ILE A 116 2.99 6.16 -12.50
CA ILE A 116 3.55 7.50 -12.19
C ILE A 116 4.12 7.54 -10.76
N GLU A 117 3.40 7.00 -9.79
CA GLU A 117 3.83 7.07 -8.38
C GLU A 117 5.13 6.27 -8.17
N VAL A 118 5.25 5.08 -8.75
CA VAL A 118 6.48 4.27 -8.66
C VAL A 118 7.62 4.86 -9.50
N PHE A 119 7.33 5.36 -10.71
CA PHE A 119 8.32 6.01 -11.57
C PHE A 119 8.99 7.18 -10.85
N LEU A 120 8.19 8.09 -10.29
CA LEU A 120 8.72 9.25 -9.55
C LEU A 120 9.49 8.83 -8.31
N ALA A 121 9.03 7.77 -7.63
CA ALA A 121 9.69 7.23 -6.45
C ALA A 121 11.04 6.58 -6.75
N LYS A 122 11.27 6.09 -7.98
CA LYS A 122 12.54 5.46 -8.42
C LYS A 122 13.48 6.40 -9.16
N GLU A 123 13.01 7.59 -9.48
CA GLU A 123 13.71 8.47 -10.40
C GLU A 123 15.05 8.97 -9.84
N ASN A 124 16.13 8.83 -10.62
CA ASN A 124 17.48 9.31 -10.32
C ASN A 124 18.15 8.64 -9.09
N HIS A 125 17.88 7.36 -8.82
CA HIS A 125 18.68 6.53 -7.90
C HIS A 125 18.54 5.04 -8.18
N ASN A 126 19.40 4.22 -7.56
CA ASN A 126 19.38 2.75 -7.65
C ASN A 126 18.81 2.06 -6.41
N GLY A 127 18.30 2.83 -5.44
CA GLY A 127 17.61 2.31 -4.27
C GLY A 127 16.36 1.48 -4.61
N VAL A 128 15.89 0.70 -3.63
CA VAL A 128 14.71 -0.17 -3.79
C VAL A 128 13.42 0.56 -3.43
N VAL A 129 12.37 0.34 -4.23
CA VAL A 129 11.03 0.92 -4.02
C VAL A 129 9.99 -0.18 -3.99
N GLY A 130 9.11 -0.12 -3.01
CA GLY A 130 7.93 -0.98 -2.90
C GLY A 130 6.63 -0.24 -3.18
N ILE A 131 5.57 -1.02 -3.37
CA ILE A 131 4.18 -0.53 -3.35
C ILE A 131 3.39 -1.32 -2.30
N ASN A 132 2.56 -0.63 -1.53
CA ASN A 132 1.59 -1.26 -0.63
C ASN A 132 0.18 -1.24 -1.23
N LEU A 133 -0.46 -2.40 -1.24
CA LEU A 133 -1.87 -2.58 -1.61
C LEU A 133 -2.63 -3.26 -0.46
N LEU A 134 -3.96 -3.22 -0.52
CA LEU A 134 -4.82 -3.81 0.52
C LEU A 134 -5.66 -4.93 -0.11
N GLU A 135 -5.63 -6.13 0.48
CA GLU A 135 -6.49 -7.25 0.07
C GLU A 135 -7.97 -6.91 0.20
N LYS A 136 -8.32 -5.90 0.99
CA LYS A 136 -9.70 -5.42 1.09
C LYS A 136 -10.15 -4.55 -0.08
N VAL A 137 -9.23 -4.05 -0.90
CA VAL A 137 -9.50 -3.19 -2.06
C VAL A 137 -9.14 -3.99 -3.33
N GLN A 138 -9.87 -5.07 -3.56
CA GLN A 138 -9.55 -6.07 -4.60
C GLN A 138 -9.75 -5.54 -6.02
N MET A 139 -10.80 -4.76 -6.27
CA MET A 139 -11.21 -4.38 -7.63
C MET A 139 -10.11 -3.69 -8.48
N PRO A 140 -9.35 -2.69 -7.97
CA PRO A 140 -8.26 -2.08 -8.75
C PRO A 140 -6.94 -2.85 -8.71
N THR A 141 -6.85 -3.98 -7.99
CA THR A 141 -5.55 -4.62 -7.65
C THR A 141 -4.76 -5.03 -8.89
N LEU A 142 -5.39 -5.70 -9.87
CA LEU A 142 -4.69 -6.21 -11.05
C LEU A 142 -4.04 -5.10 -11.87
N ALA A 143 -4.81 -4.06 -12.18
CA ALA A 143 -4.34 -2.87 -12.89
C ALA A 143 -3.25 -2.13 -12.10
N SER A 144 -3.40 -2.04 -10.77
CA SER A 144 -2.43 -1.36 -9.90
C SER A 144 -1.08 -2.07 -9.86
N LEU A 145 -1.10 -3.41 -9.72
CA LEU A 145 0.11 -4.24 -9.77
C LEU A 145 0.83 -4.05 -11.10
N TYR A 146 0.11 -4.13 -12.21
CA TYR A 146 0.71 -4.00 -13.53
C TYR A 146 1.35 -2.62 -13.75
N GLY A 147 0.70 -1.53 -13.32
CA GLY A 147 1.26 -0.18 -13.37
C GLY A 147 2.57 -0.05 -12.59
N ALA A 148 2.59 -0.56 -11.37
CA ALA A 148 3.80 -0.57 -10.54
C ALA A 148 4.93 -1.42 -11.17
N MET A 149 4.59 -2.57 -11.76
CA MET A 149 5.55 -3.45 -12.44
C MET A 149 6.14 -2.83 -13.70
N LEU A 150 5.35 -2.08 -14.49
CA LEU A 150 5.84 -1.34 -15.66
C LEU A 150 6.89 -0.27 -15.28
N SER A 151 6.81 0.29 -14.07
CA SER A 151 7.83 1.18 -13.51
C SER A 151 8.98 0.45 -12.80
N GLY A 152 8.99 -0.88 -12.81
CA GLY A 152 10.05 -1.69 -12.22
C GLY A 152 10.05 -1.69 -10.69
N VAL A 153 8.88 -1.68 -10.04
CA VAL A 153 8.78 -1.83 -8.59
C VAL A 153 9.55 -3.05 -8.08
N ASP A 154 10.20 -2.93 -6.92
CA ASP A 154 11.07 -3.97 -6.36
C ASP A 154 10.32 -4.89 -5.39
N TYR A 155 9.36 -4.34 -4.65
CA TYR A 155 8.57 -5.05 -3.64
C TYR A 155 7.07 -4.75 -3.78
N VAL A 156 6.24 -5.76 -3.58
CA VAL A 156 4.79 -5.63 -3.39
C VAL A 156 4.48 -6.06 -1.97
N LEU A 157 3.94 -5.14 -1.18
CA LEU A 157 3.47 -5.36 0.17
C LEU A 157 1.95 -5.42 0.15
N MET A 158 1.36 -6.37 0.87
CA MET A 158 -0.10 -6.50 0.88
C MET A 158 -0.63 -7.03 2.20
N GLY A 159 -1.49 -6.24 2.85
CA GLY A 159 -2.15 -6.58 4.11
C GLY A 159 -3.67 -6.55 4.03
N ALA A 160 -4.32 -6.47 5.20
CA ALA A 160 -5.78 -6.36 5.33
C ALA A 160 -6.60 -7.53 4.71
N GLY A 161 -6.02 -8.74 4.71
CA GLY A 161 -6.67 -9.97 4.22
C GLY A 161 -5.67 -11.10 4.01
N ILE A 162 -6.05 -12.11 3.22
CA ILE A 162 -5.22 -13.29 2.90
C ILE A 162 -4.94 -13.33 1.38
N PRO A 163 -3.90 -12.62 0.89
CA PRO A 163 -3.65 -12.43 -0.55
C PRO A 163 -3.00 -13.65 -1.23
N THR A 164 -3.65 -14.83 -1.23
CA THR A 164 -3.06 -16.07 -1.77
C THR A 164 -2.88 -16.05 -3.29
N GLN A 165 -3.62 -15.20 -4.01
CA GLN A 165 -3.60 -15.19 -5.48
C GLN A 165 -2.48 -14.32 -6.06
N ILE A 166 -1.88 -13.44 -5.25
CA ILE A 166 -1.01 -12.36 -5.76
C ILE A 166 0.30 -12.89 -6.34
N ALA A 167 0.93 -13.89 -5.73
CA ALA A 167 2.23 -14.38 -6.18
C ALA A 167 2.19 -14.88 -7.64
N ALA A 168 1.22 -15.73 -7.99
CA ALA A 168 1.04 -16.23 -9.36
C ALA A 168 0.62 -15.13 -10.34
N ILE A 169 -0.11 -14.11 -9.86
CA ILE A 169 -0.48 -12.96 -10.69
C ILE A 169 0.75 -12.13 -11.03
N LEU A 170 1.66 -11.91 -10.08
CA LEU A 170 2.94 -11.25 -10.36
C LEU A 170 3.76 -12.03 -11.39
N ASP A 171 3.79 -13.36 -11.30
CA ASP A 171 4.48 -14.21 -12.27
C ASP A 171 3.89 -14.05 -13.68
N LYS A 172 2.56 -14.13 -13.81
CA LYS A 172 1.86 -13.98 -15.09
C LYS A 172 2.03 -12.57 -15.68
N LEU A 173 1.80 -11.53 -14.88
CA LEU A 173 1.96 -10.13 -15.29
C LEU A 173 3.40 -9.81 -15.72
N SER A 174 4.41 -10.49 -15.15
CA SER A 174 5.82 -10.31 -15.57
C SER A 174 6.06 -10.66 -17.04
N THR A 175 5.16 -11.43 -17.64
CA THR A 175 5.17 -11.86 -19.04
C THR A 175 3.94 -11.35 -19.81
N HIS A 176 3.26 -10.34 -19.29
CA HIS A 176 2.07 -9.71 -19.90
C HIS A 176 0.88 -10.65 -20.12
N GLN A 177 0.80 -11.76 -19.40
CA GLN A 177 -0.32 -12.68 -19.54
C GLN A 177 -1.61 -12.11 -18.92
N PRO A 178 -2.79 -12.44 -19.48
CA PRO A 178 -4.06 -12.14 -18.84
C PRO A 178 -4.17 -12.80 -17.46
N VAL A 179 -4.78 -12.07 -16.52
CA VAL A 179 -4.94 -12.50 -15.13
C VAL A 179 -6.36 -12.27 -14.65
N SER A 180 -6.76 -13.03 -13.63
CA SER A 180 -8.00 -12.83 -12.90
C SER A 180 -7.77 -12.89 -11.40
N TYR A 181 -8.64 -12.22 -10.65
CA TYR A 181 -8.63 -12.19 -9.19
C TYR A 181 -10.03 -12.53 -8.69
N ARG A 182 -10.14 -13.59 -7.89
CA ARG A 182 -11.39 -13.93 -7.21
C ARG A 182 -11.68 -12.91 -6.11
N LEU A 183 -12.88 -12.36 -6.14
CA LEU A 183 -13.37 -11.39 -5.16
C LEU A 183 -13.98 -12.10 -3.95
N ASP A 184 -13.80 -11.52 -2.78
CA ASP A 184 -14.52 -11.90 -1.57
C ASP A 184 -15.85 -11.12 -1.53
N VAL A 185 -16.95 -11.80 -1.84
CA VAL A 185 -18.30 -11.20 -1.87
C VAL A 185 -19.08 -11.65 -0.64
N GLN A 186 -19.54 -10.69 0.17
CA GLN A 186 -20.34 -10.99 1.36
C GLN A 186 -21.68 -11.62 0.98
N GLY A 187 -21.99 -12.78 1.56
CA GLY A 187 -23.23 -13.51 1.30
C GLY A 187 -23.17 -14.43 0.06
N ALA A 188 -22.02 -14.51 -0.62
CA ALA A 188 -21.81 -15.43 -1.71
C ALA A 188 -21.75 -16.89 -1.21
N ALA A 189 -22.33 -17.80 -1.98
CA ALA A 189 -22.28 -19.23 -1.73
C ALA A 189 -20.87 -19.79 -2.06
N PRO A 190 -20.46 -20.95 -1.50
CA PRO A 190 -19.16 -21.56 -1.79
C PRO A 190 -18.87 -21.79 -3.28
N GLU A 191 -19.91 -22.00 -4.09
CA GLU A 191 -19.87 -22.19 -5.54
C GLU A 191 -19.77 -20.89 -6.34
N ASP A 192 -20.02 -19.73 -5.73
CA ASP A 192 -19.93 -18.44 -6.41
C ASP A 192 -18.47 -18.08 -6.70
N ASP A 193 -18.14 -17.90 -7.99
CA ASP A 193 -16.81 -17.52 -8.45
C ASP A 193 -16.85 -16.15 -9.15
N VAL A 194 -17.01 -15.10 -8.35
CA VAL A 194 -16.98 -13.71 -8.84
C VAL A 194 -15.53 -13.27 -9.02
N ARG A 195 -15.15 -12.88 -10.23
CA ARG A 195 -13.78 -12.48 -10.55
C ARG A 195 -13.70 -11.14 -11.27
N VAL A 196 -12.66 -10.37 -10.96
CA VAL A 196 -12.16 -9.32 -11.85
C VAL A 196 -11.12 -9.88 -12.80
N HIS A 197 -11.01 -9.29 -13.98
CA HIS A 197 -10.09 -9.71 -15.02
C HIS A 197 -9.29 -8.52 -15.50
N PHE A 198 -8.02 -8.75 -15.85
CA PHE A 198 -7.17 -7.74 -16.44
C PHE A 198 -6.30 -8.39 -17.50
N ASP A 199 -6.24 -7.76 -18.67
CA ASP A 199 -5.43 -8.21 -19.79
C ASP A 199 -4.52 -7.04 -20.22
N PRO A 200 -3.21 -7.15 -19.99
CA PRO A 200 -2.22 -6.16 -20.41
C PRO A 200 -2.32 -5.77 -21.88
N GLU A 201 -2.44 -6.74 -22.78
CA GLU A 201 -2.45 -6.53 -24.24
C GLU A 201 -3.77 -5.93 -24.70
N LYS A 202 -4.89 -6.31 -24.08
CA LYS A 202 -6.19 -5.67 -24.35
C LYS A 202 -6.22 -4.21 -23.89
N THR A 203 -5.59 -3.92 -22.75
CA THR A 203 -5.57 -2.56 -22.18
C THR A 203 -4.57 -1.66 -22.90
N PHE A 204 -3.43 -2.24 -23.32
CA PHE A 204 -2.31 -1.57 -23.94
C PHE A 204 -1.77 -2.41 -25.11
N PRO A 205 -2.38 -2.32 -26.30
CA PRO A 205 -1.96 -3.14 -27.44
C PRO A 205 -0.47 -2.99 -27.78
N GLY A 206 0.25 -4.11 -27.85
CA GLY A 206 1.68 -4.16 -28.18
C GLY A 206 2.61 -3.93 -26.99
N ILE A 207 2.09 -3.81 -25.77
CA ILE A 207 2.89 -3.50 -24.58
C ILE A 207 3.96 -4.56 -24.29
N SER A 208 3.71 -5.85 -24.55
CA SER A 208 4.70 -6.90 -24.33
C SER A 208 5.94 -6.73 -25.21
N LYS A 209 5.76 -6.24 -26.44
CA LYS A 209 6.85 -5.96 -27.37
C LYS A 209 7.61 -4.68 -26.96
N LEU A 210 6.89 -3.67 -26.47
CA LEU A 210 7.47 -2.37 -26.10
C LEU A 210 8.23 -2.43 -24.78
N ALA A 211 7.63 -3.03 -23.74
CA ALA A 211 8.20 -3.10 -22.40
C ALA A 211 9.12 -4.32 -22.22
N GLY A 212 8.95 -5.37 -23.03
CA GLY A 212 9.64 -6.65 -22.85
C GLY A 212 9.27 -7.30 -21.51
N LYS A 213 9.96 -8.40 -21.15
CA LYS A 213 9.69 -9.09 -19.88
C LYS A 213 9.93 -8.15 -18.69
N LEU A 214 8.93 -8.02 -17.82
CA LEU A 214 9.02 -7.18 -16.63
C LEU A 214 9.77 -7.88 -15.51
N LYS A 215 10.41 -7.09 -14.64
CA LYS A 215 10.94 -7.58 -13.38
C LYS A 215 9.78 -8.01 -12.48
N ARG A 216 9.80 -9.26 -12.02
CA ARG A 216 8.88 -9.72 -10.97
C ARG A 216 9.31 -9.10 -9.63
N PRO A 217 8.45 -8.32 -8.94
CA PRO A 217 8.77 -7.81 -7.62
C PRO A 217 8.77 -8.94 -6.59
N LYS A 218 9.46 -8.72 -5.47
CA LYS A 218 9.35 -9.58 -4.29
C LYS A 218 8.00 -9.36 -3.61
N PHE A 219 7.32 -10.42 -3.21
CA PHE A 219 6.03 -10.34 -2.55
C PHE A 219 6.18 -10.52 -1.03
N LEU A 220 5.77 -9.51 -0.27
CA LEU A 220 5.80 -9.48 1.19
C LEU A 220 4.38 -9.29 1.76
N PRO A 221 3.63 -10.38 2.02
CA PRO A 221 2.38 -10.29 2.76
C PRO A 221 2.60 -9.67 4.16
N ILE A 222 1.69 -8.80 4.56
CA ILE A 222 1.61 -8.26 5.91
C ILE A 222 0.69 -9.16 6.73
N ILE A 223 1.23 -9.75 7.80
CA ILE A 223 0.54 -10.79 8.58
C ILE A 223 0.56 -10.46 10.07
N SER A 224 -0.48 -10.88 10.78
CA SER A 224 -0.61 -10.72 12.23
C SER A 224 -0.49 -12.02 13.02
N SER A 225 -0.18 -13.15 12.35
CA SER A 225 0.02 -14.43 13.03
C SER A 225 0.83 -15.43 12.20
N SER A 226 1.52 -16.36 12.86
CA SER A 226 2.23 -17.47 12.22
C SER A 226 1.30 -18.48 11.54
N VAL A 227 0.02 -18.54 11.95
CA VAL A 227 -1.01 -19.33 11.28
C VAL A 227 -1.30 -18.76 9.90
N LEU A 228 -1.44 -17.43 9.79
CA LEU A 228 -1.66 -16.77 8.51
C LEU A 228 -0.47 -16.96 7.56
N ALA A 229 0.76 -16.87 8.08
CA ALA A 229 1.97 -17.20 7.32
C ALA A 229 1.88 -18.62 6.73
N GLN A 230 1.54 -19.61 7.56
CA GLN A 230 1.41 -21.00 7.14
C GLN A 230 0.32 -21.20 6.06
N VAL A 231 -0.79 -20.48 6.16
CA VAL A 231 -1.86 -20.50 5.15
C VAL A 231 -1.35 -19.95 3.83
N LEU A 232 -0.67 -18.80 3.85
CA LEU A 232 -0.11 -18.18 2.64
C LEU A 232 0.94 -19.09 1.99
N LEU A 233 1.86 -19.68 2.75
CA LEU A 233 2.87 -20.58 2.19
C LEU A 233 2.28 -21.85 1.57
N LYS A 234 1.16 -22.36 2.12
CA LYS A 234 0.50 -23.57 1.60
C LYS A 234 -0.41 -23.30 0.40
N ARG A 235 -1.05 -22.13 0.36
CA ARG A 235 -2.13 -21.83 -0.61
C ARG A 235 -1.74 -20.85 -1.69
N SER A 236 -0.65 -20.10 -1.52
CA SER A 236 -0.15 -19.23 -2.57
C SER A 236 0.46 -20.06 -3.69
N GLU A 237 -0.04 -19.85 -4.90
CA GLU A 237 0.63 -20.30 -6.10
C GLU A 237 1.71 -19.28 -6.44
N GLY A 238 2.97 -19.69 -6.51
CA GLY A 238 4.11 -18.79 -6.70
C GLY A 238 4.82 -18.39 -5.39
N ALA A 239 5.95 -17.71 -5.51
CA ALA A 239 6.84 -17.44 -4.38
C ALA A 239 6.31 -16.31 -3.47
N VAL A 240 6.28 -16.59 -2.17
CA VAL A 240 6.26 -15.57 -1.11
C VAL A 240 7.70 -15.33 -0.69
N ASP A 241 8.16 -14.08 -0.75
CA ASP A 241 9.59 -13.73 -0.62
C ASP A 241 9.99 -13.32 0.81
N GLY A 242 9.01 -13.21 1.71
CA GLY A 242 9.19 -12.80 3.10
C GLY A 242 7.89 -12.31 3.71
N PHE A 243 7.94 -11.83 4.95
CA PHE A 243 6.76 -11.34 5.66
C PHE A 243 7.02 -10.03 6.39
N VAL A 244 6.02 -9.14 6.41
CA VAL A 244 5.94 -8.10 7.43
C VAL A 244 5.04 -8.62 8.55
N ILE A 245 5.55 -8.62 9.77
CA ILE A 245 4.89 -9.13 10.96
C ILE A 245 4.32 -7.95 11.74
N GLU A 246 3.02 -7.72 11.61
CA GLU A 246 2.34 -6.56 12.18
C GLU A 246 1.58 -6.91 13.46
N ALA A 247 2.01 -6.30 14.58
CA ALA A 247 1.32 -6.40 15.85
C ALA A 247 0.09 -5.48 15.93
N SER A 248 -0.87 -5.80 16.82
CA SER A 248 -2.08 -5.01 17.06
C SER A 248 -1.82 -3.58 17.59
N THR A 249 -0.58 -3.27 17.95
CA THR A 249 -0.15 -1.92 18.32
C THR A 249 0.10 -1.02 17.12
N ALA A 250 0.13 -1.56 15.90
CA ALA A 250 0.28 -0.78 14.67
C ALA A 250 -0.87 0.23 14.48
N GLY A 251 -0.57 1.37 13.86
CA GLY A 251 -1.56 2.39 13.50
C GLY A 251 -2.41 1.97 12.29
N GLY A 252 -3.57 2.59 12.10
CA GLY A 252 -4.44 2.31 10.96
C GLY A 252 -5.26 1.03 11.11
N HIS A 253 -5.51 0.32 9.99
CA HIS A 253 -6.29 -0.91 9.99
C HIS A 253 -5.55 -2.02 10.75
N ASN A 254 -6.19 -2.60 11.77
CA ASN A 254 -5.66 -3.75 12.48
C ASN A 254 -6.44 -5.01 12.13
N ALA A 255 -5.77 -6.16 12.19
CA ALA A 255 -6.46 -7.44 12.21
C ALA A 255 -7.37 -7.51 13.45
N PRO A 256 -8.60 -8.04 13.35
CA PRO A 256 -9.44 -8.23 14.52
C PRO A 256 -8.79 -9.23 15.51
N PRO A 257 -9.04 -9.10 16.83
CA PRO A 257 -8.60 -10.09 17.80
C PRO A 257 -9.09 -11.49 17.44
N ARG A 258 -8.25 -12.50 17.68
CA ARG A 258 -8.55 -13.89 17.36
C ARG A 258 -9.58 -14.46 18.33
N GLY A 259 -10.72 -14.86 17.78
CA GLY A 259 -11.85 -15.43 18.53
C GLY A 259 -13.01 -14.44 18.61
N THR A 260 -13.85 -14.58 19.63
CA THR A 260 -14.95 -13.64 19.86
C THR A 260 -14.39 -12.29 20.29
N MET A 261 -14.71 -11.24 19.54
CA MET A 261 -14.32 -9.87 19.88
C MET A 261 -14.90 -9.49 21.25
N LYS A 262 -14.02 -9.04 22.14
CA LYS A 262 -14.37 -8.42 23.43
C LYS A 262 -13.89 -6.99 23.43
N LEU A 263 -14.65 -6.10 24.05
CA LEU A 263 -14.30 -4.70 24.19
C LEU A 263 -13.87 -4.40 25.63
N SER A 264 -12.92 -3.48 25.79
CA SER A 264 -12.54 -2.91 27.08
C SER A 264 -13.65 -2.00 27.62
N ARG A 265 -13.47 -1.45 28.82
CA ARG A 265 -14.41 -0.47 29.38
C ARG A 265 -14.48 0.80 28.54
N GLU A 266 -13.38 1.14 27.88
CA GLU A 266 -13.21 2.28 27.00
C GLU A 266 -13.73 2.00 25.57
N GLY A 267 -14.15 0.76 25.28
CA GLY A 267 -14.70 0.37 23.99
C GLY A 267 -13.67 -0.09 22.95
N GLU A 268 -12.42 -0.34 23.35
CA GLU A 268 -11.38 -0.83 22.44
C GLU A 268 -11.37 -2.37 22.35
N PRO A 269 -11.06 -2.97 21.19
CA PRO A 269 -10.86 -4.42 21.08
C PRO A 269 -9.74 -4.93 22.00
N VAL A 270 -10.03 -6.01 22.72
CA VAL A 270 -9.08 -6.68 23.61
C VAL A 270 -8.36 -7.80 22.85
N TYR A 271 -7.04 -7.67 22.75
CA TYR A 271 -6.15 -8.69 22.19
C TYR A 271 -5.59 -9.57 23.30
N GLY A 272 -5.55 -10.88 23.08
CA GLY A 272 -5.10 -11.86 24.07
C GLY A 272 -3.84 -12.62 23.63
N GLU A 273 -3.48 -13.67 24.37
CA GLU A 273 -2.30 -14.50 24.08
C GLU A 273 -2.31 -15.08 22.67
N LYS A 274 -3.49 -15.41 22.13
CA LYS A 274 -3.62 -15.94 20.75
C LYS A 274 -3.24 -14.93 19.68
N ASP A 275 -3.25 -13.64 19.99
CA ASP A 275 -2.85 -12.54 19.11
C ASP A 275 -1.35 -12.24 19.20
N THR A 276 -0.65 -12.87 20.14
CA THR A 276 0.81 -12.80 20.18
C THR A 276 1.41 -13.62 19.04
N ILE A 277 2.48 -13.09 18.46
CA ILE A 277 3.07 -13.67 17.26
C ILE A 277 4.22 -14.58 17.68
N GLY A 278 4.03 -15.89 17.48
CA GLY A 278 5.07 -16.89 17.77
C GLY A 278 6.22 -16.79 16.77
N LEU A 279 7.26 -16.02 17.12
CA LEU A 279 8.42 -15.75 16.26
C LEU A 279 9.27 -16.99 15.97
N ASP A 280 9.32 -17.97 16.88
CA ASP A 280 10.01 -19.25 16.62
C ASP A 280 9.47 -19.92 15.35
N LYS A 281 8.15 -20.02 15.25
CA LYS A 281 7.50 -20.60 14.07
C LYS A 281 7.69 -19.75 12.81
N ILE A 282 7.81 -18.42 12.95
CA ILE A 282 8.15 -17.55 11.82
C ILE A 282 9.56 -17.87 11.32
N ARG A 283 10.54 -18.03 12.22
CA ARG A 283 11.93 -18.39 11.89
C ARG A 283 12.01 -19.77 11.23
N GLU A 284 11.23 -20.75 11.68
CA GLU A 284 11.16 -22.08 11.09
C GLU A 284 10.75 -22.09 9.60
N PHE A 285 10.02 -21.07 9.13
CA PHE A 285 9.68 -20.96 7.71
C PHE A 285 10.88 -20.62 6.81
N GLY A 286 12.00 -20.16 7.36
CA GLY A 286 13.24 -19.90 6.61
C GLY A 286 13.18 -18.71 5.65
N LEU A 287 12.15 -17.87 5.75
CA LEU A 287 11.99 -16.66 4.94
C LEU A 287 12.32 -15.39 5.75
N PRO A 288 12.86 -14.33 5.12
CA PRO A 288 13.13 -13.08 5.83
C PRO A 288 11.82 -12.44 6.31
N PHE A 289 11.89 -11.79 7.46
CA PHE A 289 10.74 -11.10 8.04
C PHE A 289 11.12 -9.78 8.69
N TRP A 290 10.17 -8.85 8.75
CA TRP A 290 10.30 -7.53 9.37
C TRP A 290 9.26 -7.35 10.46
N LEU A 291 9.66 -6.85 11.62
CA LEU A 291 8.72 -6.60 12.73
C LEU A 291 8.10 -5.20 12.62
N ALA A 292 6.79 -5.11 12.84
CA ALA A 292 6.00 -3.89 12.73
C ALA A 292 5.01 -3.77 13.91
N GLY A 293 4.51 -2.55 14.13
CA GLY A 293 3.68 -2.22 15.29
C GLY A 293 4.54 -1.88 16.52
N SER A 294 4.62 -0.60 16.86
CA SER A 294 5.52 -0.05 17.90
C SER A 294 7.03 -0.20 17.66
N TYR A 295 7.47 -0.64 16.48
CA TYR A 295 8.88 -0.62 16.07
C TYR A 295 9.21 0.71 15.39
N GLY A 296 9.50 1.76 16.17
CA GLY A 296 9.77 3.12 15.65
C GLY A 296 11.06 3.76 16.16
N HIS A 297 11.90 3.02 16.88
CA HIS A 297 13.09 3.55 17.54
C HIS A 297 14.26 2.54 17.45
N HIS A 298 15.50 3.04 17.57
CA HIS A 298 16.70 2.23 17.29
C HIS A 298 16.82 0.97 18.17
N ALA A 299 16.32 1.04 19.41
CA ALA A 299 16.31 -0.09 20.33
C ALA A 299 15.43 -1.24 19.81
N GLN A 300 14.29 -0.91 19.19
CA GLN A 300 13.37 -1.88 18.60
C GLN A 300 13.96 -2.51 17.34
N LEU A 301 14.71 -1.74 16.53
CA LEU A 301 15.47 -2.31 15.42
C LEU A 301 16.52 -3.31 15.92
N LYS A 302 17.33 -2.94 16.92
CA LYS A 302 18.31 -3.83 17.51
C LYS A 302 17.67 -5.13 18.02
N LYS A 303 16.57 -5.01 18.78
CA LYS A 303 15.80 -6.15 19.27
C LYS A 303 15.28 -7.03 18.13
N ALA A 304 14.76 -6.44 17.06
CA ALA A 304 14.27 -7.21 15.90
C ALA A 304 15.39 -8.04 15.26
N LEU A 305 16.58 -7.46 15.11
CA LEU A 305 17.75 -8.17 14.58
C LEU A 305 18.21 -9.31 15.51
N GLU A 306 18.20 -9.09 16.83
CA GLU A 306 18.50 -10.12 17.83
C GLU A 306 17.49 -11.29 17.80
N GLU A 307 16.23 -10.99 17.47
CA GLU A 307 15.17 -11.99 17.23
C GLU A 307 15.29 -12.68 15.86
N GLY A 308 16.31 -12.39 15.07
CA GLY A 308 16.55 -12.98 13.75
C GLY A 308 15.70 -12.37 12.62
N ALA A 309 15.06 -11.23 12.85
CA ALA A 309 14.38 -10.48 11.78
C ALA A 309 15.41 -9.85 10.83
N ALA A 310 15.01 -9.62 9.58
CA ALA A 310 15.79 -8.83 8.63
C ALA A 310 15.77 -7.32 8.97
N GLY A 311 14.79 -6.88 9.75
CA GLY A 311 14.63 -5.49 10.14
C GLY A 311 13.26 -5.16 10.72
N ILE A 312 12.85 -3.91 10.56
CA ILE A 312 11.56 -3.40 11.03
C ILE A 312 10.78 -2.69 9.92
N GLN A 313 9.46 -2.63 10.07
CA GLN A 313 8.62 -1.69 9.32
C GLN A 313 8.09 -0.60 10.25
N VAL A 314 8.20 0.65 9.79
CA VAL A 314 7.83 1.84 10.55
C VAL A 314 6.73 2.59 9.79
N GLY A 315 5.56 2.75 10.40
CA GLY A 315 4.44 3.51 9.84
C GLY A 315 4.38 4.92 10.42
N THR A 316 3.71 5.08 11.55
CA THR A 316 3.35 6.36 12.17
C THR A 316 4.48 7.40 12.25
N ALA A 317 5.71 7.01 12.55
CA ALA A 317 6.82 7.97 12.59
C ALA A 317 7.13 8.57 11.21
N PHE A 318 7.12 7.76 10.15
CA PHE A 318 7.30 8.24 8.77
C PHE A 318 6.09 9.05 8.27
N ALA A 319 4.87 8.79 8.77
CA ALA A 319 3.72 9.65 8.47
C ALA A 319 3.94 11.10 8.95
N LEU A 320 4.81 11.30 9.94
CA LEU A 320 5.12 12.59 10.54
C LEU A 320 6.43 13.22 10.02
N CYS A 321 7.12 12.60 9.06
CA CYS A 321 8.29 13.19 8.38
C CYS A 321 7.87 14.30 7.42
N ASP A 322 8.77 15.24 7.12
CA ASP A 322 8.50 16.37 6.23
C ASP A 322 8.06 15.94 4.82
N GLU A 323 8.65 14.85 4.31
CA GLU A 323 8.37 14.30 2.98
C GLU A 323 7.06 13.53 2.87
N SER A 324 6.38 13.25 4.00
CA SER A 324 5.06 12.61 3.96
C SER A 324 4.01 13.55 3.36
N GLY A 325 3.06 12.99 2.62
CA GLY A 325 1.96 13.76 2.04
C GLY A 325 0.86 14.15 3.03
N MET A 326 1.08 13.99 4.34
CA MET A 326 0.19 14.54 5.36
C MET A 326 0.24 16.07 5.32
N GLU A 327 -0.93 16.70 5.48
CA GLU A 327 -1.04 18.15 5.57
C GLU A 327 -0.12 18.71 6.68
N THR A 328 0.56 19.82 6.39
CA THR A 328 1.68 20.32 7.20
C THR A 328 1.23 20.75 8.59
N GLU A 329 0.10 21.46 8.71
CA GLU A 329 -0.40 21.91 10.00
C GLU A 329 -0.96 20.73 10.83
N LEU A 330 -1.61 19.76 10.20
CA LEU A 330 -2.03 18.52 10.86
C LEU A 330 -0.83 17.74 11.43
N LYS A 331 0.25 17.62 10.64
CA LYS A 331 1.51 16.98 11.04
C LYS A 331 2.14 17.68 12.24
N LYS A 332 2.25 19.02 12.21
CA LYS A 332 2.77 19.82 13.32
C LYS A 332 1.92 19.68 14.58
N LYS A 333 0.59 19.71 14.46
CA LYS A 333 -0.33 19.51 15.58
C LYS A 333 -0.14 18.14 16.23
N ALA A 334 -0.13 17.08 15.42
CA ALA A 334 0.09 15.72 15.91
C ALA A 334 1.45 15.58 16.62
N LEU A 335 2.52 16.09 16.01
CA LEU A 335 3.87 16.09 16.61
C LEU A 335 3.91 16.84 17.94
N ARG A 336 3.26 18.02 18.02
CA ARG A 336 3.19 18.79 19.26
C ARG A 336 2.52 17.99 20.37
N GLN A 337 1.37 17.35 20.08
CA GLN A 337 0.67 16.51 21.05
C GLN A 337 1.53 15.33 21.53
N VAL A 338 2.32 14.71 20.62
CA VAL A 338 3.24 13.63 20.98
C VAL A 338 4.34 14.13 21.91
N LEU A 339 4.97 15.26 21.58
CA LEU A 339 6.10 15.81 22.36
C LEU A 339 5.72 16.23 23.78
N ILE A 340 4.48 16.68 23.99
CA ILE A 340 3.97 17.06 25.33
C ILE A 340 3.23 15.92 26.04
N ASN A 341 3.28 14.69 25.50
CA ASN A 341 2.62 13.50 26.04
C ASN A 341 1.09 13.65 26.22
N GLN A 342 0.43 14.35 25.29
CA GLN A 342 -1.02 14.54 25.27
C GLN A 342 -1.73 13.77 24.15
N THR A 343 -0.99 12.98 23.37
CA THR A 343 -1.61 12.15 22.32
C THR A 343 -2.49 11.08 22.95
N ARG A 344 -3.76 11.07 22.57
CA ARG A 344 -4.67 9.98 22.83
C ARG A 344 -4.85 9.14 21.57
N VAL A 345 -4.76 7.82 21.72
CA VAL A 345 -5.00 6.88 20.63
C VAL A 345 -6.17 6.00 21.02
N PHE A 346 -7.04 5.71 20.06
CA PHE A 346 -8.20 4.86 20.25
C PHE A 346 -8.34 3.86 19.10
N THR A 347 -8.49 2.59 19.43
CA THR A 347 -8.71 1.50 18.49
C THR A 347 -10.20 1.34 18.29
N ASN A 348 -10.74 2.01 17.28
CA ASN A 348 -12.17 2.01 17.02
C ASN A 348 -12.60 0.69 16.34
N PRO A 349 -13.52 -0.10 16.93
CA PRO A 349 -13.95 -1.39 16.36
C PRO A 349 -14.79 -1.27 15.08
N ILE A 350 -15.40 -0.11 14.81
CA ILE A 350 -16.39 0.08 13.74
C ILE A 350 -16.06 1.20 12.75
N ALA A 351 -14.91 1.88 12.92
CA ALA A 351 -14.52 2.97 12.02
C ALA A 351 -14.29 2.50 10.57
N SER A 352 -13.90 1.24 10.37
CA SER A 352 -13.81 0.66 9.03
C SER A 352 -15.17 0.08 8.61
N PRO A 353 -15.66 0.37 7.39
CA PRO A 353 -16.89 -0.25 6.87
C PRO A 353 -16.76 -1.78 6.69
N THR A 354 -15.55 -2.30 6.87
CA THR A 354 -15.22 -3.72 6.72
C THR A 354 -15.29 -4.49 8.04
N GLY A 355 -15.58 -3.81 9.16
CA GLY A 355 -15.62 -4.39 10.50
C GLY A 355 -14.24 -4.65 11.11
N PHE A 356 -13.16 -4.20 10.46
CA PHE A 356 -11.81 -4.28 11.01
C PHE A 356 -11.57 -3.12 11.98
N PRO A 357 -10.95 -3.37 13.15
CA PRO A 357 -10.55 -2.29 14.02
C PRO A 357 -9.62 -1.30 13.30
N PHE A 358 -9.77 -0.02 13.61
CA PHE A 358 -8.93 1.02 13.06
C PHE A 358 -8.40 1.91 14.19
N LYS A 359 -7.07 2.00 14.30
CA LYS A 359 -6.38 2.78 15.32
C LYS A 359 -6.23 4.23 14.89
N ILE A 360 -6.88 5.12 15.64
CA ILE A 360 -7.01 6.56 15.36
C ILE A 360 -6.24 7.33 16.43
N ALA A 361 -5.39 8.26 16.02
CA ALA A 361 -4.87 9.29 16.90
C ALA A 361 -5.90 10.42 16.98
N HIS A 362 -6.26 10.83 18.20
CA HIS A 362 -7.07 12.01 18.42
C HIS A 362 -6.23 13.25 18.17
N VAL A 363 -6.65 14.08 17.22
CA VAL A 363 -6.00 15.34 16.87
C VAL A 363 -7.08 16.43 16.80
N ASP A 364 -6.84 17.53 17.50
CA ASP A 364 -7.85 18.58 17.71
C ASP A 364 -8.30 19.21 16.38
N GLY A 365 -9.61 19.42 16.22
CA GLY A 365 -10.21 20.00 15.03
C GLY A 365 -10.30 19.04 13.83
N THR A 366 -10.22 17.73 14.07
CA THR A 366 -10.38 16.71 13.04
C THR A 366 -11.60 15.82 13.33
N ILE A 367 -12.02 15.04 12.34
CA ILE A 367 -13.10 14.05 12.48
C ILE A 367 -12.81 12.92 13.50
N SER A 368 -11.62 12.92 14.13
CA SER A 368 -11.36 12.06 15.29
C SER A 368 -12.09 12.52 16.55
N GLU A 369 -12.62 13.75 16.56
CA GLU A 369 -13.48 14.30 17.60
C GLU A 369 -14.96 14.11 17.25
N THR A 370 -15.75 13.57 18.18
CA THR A 370 -17.19 13.32 17.97
C THR A 370 -17.96 14.56 17.54
N ASN A 371 -17.60 15.73 18.09
CA ASN A 371 -18.27 17.00 17.78
C ASN A 371 -18.04 17.43 16.33
N VAL A 372 -16.84 17.20 15.79
CA VAL A 372 -16.48 17.51 14.41
C VAL A 372 -17.07 16.48 13.45
N TYR A 373 -17.11 15.20 13.84
CA TYR A 373 -17.72 14.14 13.03
C TYR A 373 -19.24 14.30 12.86
N ASN A 374 -19.92 14.82 13.87
CA ASN A 374 -21.38 15.01 13.85
C ASN A 374 -21.84 16.36 13.26
N ALA A 375 -20.92 17.30 13.03
CA ALA A 375 -21.20 18.61 12.44
C ALA A 375 -21.24 18.53 10.92
#